data_AF-A0A2W4XAB9-F1
#
_entry.id   AF-A0A2W4XAB9-F1
#
_cell.length_a   1.000
_cell.length_b   1.000
_cell.length_c   1.000
_cell.angle_alpha   90.00
_cell.angle_beta   90.00
_cell.angle_gamma   90.00
#
_symmetry.space_group_name_H-M   'P 1'
#
loop_
_entity.id
_entity.type
_entity.pdbx_description
1 polymer ?
#
loop_
_entity_poly.entity_id
_entity_poly.type
_entity_poly.pdbx_seq_one_letter_code
_entity_poly.pdbx_strand_id
1 'polypeptide(L)'
;MIVQLRCRVADGALVACVQVVDTPQTFLAAAIRAASAARLAPLDQGGQPTDGREIVVRITFPIPVAIDPSLPPPTANILMNANVEWLERPDSARISLLYPAEAFRQGLSGQAVLDCIVNAGGQLACLILSEEPAGQGFGEAAIRASRFFRMAPQTRDGQRTAGGRVRIPIRFAFTPPSAPSDSPN
;
A
#
# COMPACT_ATOMS: atom_id res chain seq x y z
N MET A 1 -12.83 -4.76 -5.94
CA MET A 1 -13.89 -4.75 -4.91
C MET A 1 -14.48 -6.16 -4.84
N ILE A 2 -14.86 -6.66 -3.65
CA ILE A 2 -15.39 -8.03 -3.47
C ILE A 2 -16.81 -7.93 -2.92
N VAL A 3 -17.75 -8.71 -3.49
CA VAL A 3 -19.12 -8.89 -2.99
C VAL A 3 -19.31 -10.36 -2.62
N GLN A 4 -19.87 -10.61 -1.44
CA GLN A 4 -20.17 -11.97 -0.96
C GLN A 4 -21.67 -12.21 -0.97
N LEU A 5 -22.10 -13.26 -1.67
CA LEU A 5 -23.50 -13.70 -1.72
C LEU A 5 -23.61 -15.11 -1.16
N ARG A 6 -24.64 -15.35 -0.35
CA ARG A 6 -25.06 -16.70 0.02
C ARG A 6 -26.17 -17.11 -0.95
N CYS A 7 -25.97 -18.19 -1.70
CA CYS A 7 -26.88 -18.69 -2.71
C CYS A 7 -27.23 -20.15 -2.45
N ARG A 8 -28.43 -20.57 -2.86
CA ARG A 8 -28.81 -21.98 -2.93
C ARG A 8 -28.54 -22.53 -4.33
N VAL A 9 -28.08 -23.76 -4.43
CA VAL A 9 -27.94 -24.47 -5.70
C VAL A 9 -29.24 -25.24 -5.98
N ALA A 10 -29.83 -25.02 -7.15
CA ALA A 10 -30.99 -25.76 -7.65
C ALA A 10 -30.79 -26.06 -9.13
N ASP A 11 -30.79 -27.34 -9.51
CA ASP A 11 -30.55 -27.81 -10.88
C ASP A 11 -29.26 -27.23 -11.50
N GLY A 12 -28.21 -27.11 -10.66
CA GLY A 12 -26.93 -26.51 -11.05
C GLY A 12 -26.95 -24.99 -11.22
N ALA A 13 -28.07 -24.31 -11.00
CA ALA A 13 -28.19 -22.86 -11.00
C ALA A 13 -28.05 -22.28 -9.59
N LEU A 14 -27.49 -21.07 -9.48
CA LEU A 14 -27.52 -20.30 -8.24
C LEU A 14 -28.83 -19.52 -8.13
N VAL A 15 -29.64 -19.88 -7.15
CA VAL A 15 -30.95 -19.28 -6.87
C VAL A 15 -30.99 -18.68 -5.46
N ALA A 16 -31.92 -17.76 -5.23
CA ALA A 16 -32.15 -17.13 -3.92
C ALA A 16 -30.89 -16.51 -3.29
N CYS A 17 -30.04 -15.87 -4.10
CA CYS A 17 -28.81 -15.24 -3.64
C CYS A 17 -29.10 -14.00 -2.76
N VAL A 18 -28.57 -13.97 -1.54
CA VAL A 18 -28.67 -12.87 -0.59
C VAL A 18 -27.30 -12.37 -0.16
N GLN A 19 -27.16 -11.07 0.09
CA GLN A 19 -25.90 -10.46 0.54
C GLN A 19 -25.57 -10.86 1.98
N VAL A 20 -24.31 -11.23 2.24
CA VAL A 20 -23.86 -11.68 3.58
C VAL A 20 -23.36 -10.54 4.47
N VAL A 21 -22.82 -9.46 3.88
CA VAL A 21 -22.24 -8.31 4.61
C VAL A 21 -22.54 -7.01 3.86
N ASP A 22 -22.78 -5.91 4.59
CA ASP A 22 -22.90 -4.53 4.08
C ASP A 22 -21.71 -4.14 3.19
N THR A 23 -21.85 -4.42 1.90
CA THR A 23 -20.95 -4.00 0.83
C THR A 23 -21.62 -2.83 0.09
N PRO A 24 -20.85 -1.99 -0.62
CA PRO A 24 -21.41 -0.85 -1.34
C PRO A 24 -22.53 -1.31 -2.29
N GLN A 25 -23.76 -0.80 -2.07
CA GLN A 25 -24.97 -1.12 -2.83
C GLN A 25 -24.77 -1.04 -4.36
N THR A 26 -23.82 -0.21 -4.80
CA THR A 26 -23.46 0.03 -6.19
C THR A 26 -23.12 -1.24 -6.98
N PHE A 27 -22.61 -2.29 -6.33
CA PHE A 27 -22.20 -3.53 -7.01
C PHE A 27 -23.09 -4.74 -6.71
N LEU A 28 -24.06 -4.62 -5.80
CA LEU A 28 -24.94 -5.73 -5.41
C LEU A 28 -25.77 -6.24 -6.59
N ALA A 29 -26.41 -5.34 -7.34
CA ALA A 29 -27.22 -5.73 -8.50
C ALA A 29 -26.38 -6.43 -9.58
N ALA A 30 -25.13 -5.99 -9.80
CA ALA A 30 -24.22 -6.63 -10.73
C ALA A 30 -23.77 -8.01 -10.24
N ALA A 31 -23.51 -8.15 -8.94
CA ALA A 31 -23.14 -9.41 -8.30
C ALA A 31 -24.28 -10.45 -8.39
N ILE A 32 -25.52 -10.04 -8.11
CA ILE A 32 -26.70 -10.91 -8.21
C ILE A 32 -26.87 -11.39 -9.66
N ARG A 33 -26.78 -10.49 -10.64
CA ARG A 33 -26.87 -10.87 -12.07
C ARG A 33 -25.78 -11.87 -12.46
N ALA A 34 -24.53 -11.61 -12.08
CA ALA A 34 -23.41 -12.52 -12.37
C ALA A 34 -23.60 -13.89 -11.71
N ALA A 35 -24.04 -13.94 -10.44
CA ALA A 35 -24.34 -15.18 -9.76
C ALA A 35 -25.48 -15.96 -10.45
N SER A 36 -26.57 -15.28 -10.82
CA SER A 36 -27.71 -15.92 -11.48
C SER A 36 -27.39 -16.51 -12.87
N ALA A 37 -26.37 -15.98 -13.53
CA ALA A 37 -25.88 -16.49 -14.82
C ALA A 37 -24.91 -17.68 -14.67
N ALA A 38 -24.43 -17.96 -13.45
CA ALA A 38 -23.50 -19.06 -13.21
C ALA A 38 -24.20 -20.43 -13.30
N ARG A 39 -23.43 -21.43 -13.72
CA ARG A 39 -23.81 -22.84 -13.71
C ARG A 39 -22.71 -23.63 -13.03
N LEU A 40 -23.10 -24.40 -12.02
CA LEU A 40 -22.20 -25.29 -11.31
C LEU A 40 -22.22 -26.67 -11.96
N ALA A 41 -21.08 -27.36 -11.88
CA ALA A 41 -21.03 -28.78 -12.23
C ALA A 41 -21.90 -29.59 -11.24
N PRO A 42 -22.48 -30.72 -11.67
CA PRO A 42 -23.31 -31.57 -10.80
C PRO A 42 -22.57 -32.12 -9.57
N LEU A 43 -21.26 -32.30 -9.67
CA LEU A 43 -20.40 -32.80 -8.60
C LEU A 43 -19.30 -31.77 -8.28
N ASP A 44 -18.95 -31.66 -7.00
CA ASP A 44 -17.79 -30.89 -6.56
C ASP A 44 -16.47 -31.65 -6.76
N GLN A 45 -15.35 -31.05 -6.37
CA GLN A 45 -14.02 -31.67 -6.52
C GLN A 45 -13.86 -32.97 -5.74
N GLY A 46 -14.68 -33.20 -4.70
CA GLY A 46 -14.74 -34.43 -3.92
C GLY A 46 -15.72 -35.46 -4.48
N GLY A 47 -16.38 -35.17 -5.61
CA GLY A 47 -17.40 -36.03 -6.20
C GLY A 47 -18.75 -35.97 -5.49
N GLN A 48 -19.00 -34.98 -4.64
CA GLN A 48 -20.27 -34.83 -3.92
C GLN A 48 -21.27 -34.00 -4.73
N PRO A 49 -22.58 -34.33 -4.71
CA PRO A 49 -23.60 -33.52 -5.38
C PRO A 49 -23.56 -32.06 -4.92
N THR A 50 -23.59 -31.14 -5.87
CA THR A 50 -23.64 -29.70 -5.59
C THR A 50 -25.07 -29.21 -5.36
N ASP A 51 -26.05 -29.94 -5.89
CA ASP A 51 -27.45 -29.56 -5.84
C ASP A 51 -28.03 -29.58 -4.42
N GLY A 52 -28.95 -28.66 -4.14
CA GLY A 52 -29.55 -28.49 -2.81
C GLY A 52 -28.65 -27.85 -1.76
N ARG A 53 -27.37 -27.57 -2.06
CA ARG A 53 -26.43 -26.95 -1.12
C ARG A 53 -26.65 -25.45 -1.02
N GLU A 54 -26.38 -24.91 0.17
CA GLU A 54 -26.21 -23.47 0.36
C GLU A 54 -24.71 -23.16 0.35
N ILE A 55 -24.29 -22.23 -0.51
CA ILE A 55 -22.88 -21.88 -0.72
C ILE A 55 -22.68 -20.37 -0.65
N VAL A 56 -21.46 -19.95 -0.32
CA VAL A 56 -21.06 -18.54 -0.35
C VAL A 56 -20.19 -18.30 -1.58
N VAL A 57 -20.67 -17.48 -2.50
CA VAL A 57 -19.91 -17.06 -3.67
C VAL A 57 -19.25 -15.71 -3.44
N ARG A 58 -17.98 -15.61 -3.83
CA ARG A 58 -17.17 -14.39 -3.78
C ARG A 58 -17.00 -13.85 -5.19
N ILE A 59 -17.62 -12.72 -5.49
CA ILE A 59 -17.54 -12.08 -6.79
C ILE A 59 -16.59 -10.88 -6.68
N THR A 60 -15.47 -10.95 -7.39
CA THR A 60 -14.48 -9.88 -7.45
C THR A 60 -14.75 -9.02 -8.68
N PHE A 61 -15.09 -7.75 -8.44
CA PHE A 61 -15.17 -6.74 -9.48
C PHE A 61 -13.82 -6.03 -9.60
N PRO A 62 -13.27 -5.86 -10.83
CA PRO A 62 -12.22 -4.89 -11.03
C PRO A 62 -12.79 -3.53 -10.62
N ILE A 63 -12.05 -2.80 -9.77
CA ILE A 63 -12.38 -1.39 -9.57
C ILE A 63 -12.03 -0.75 -10.91
N PRO A 64 -12.98 -0.12 -11.62
CA PRO A 64 -12.58 0.75 -12.69
C PRO A 64 -11.82 1.89 -12.02
N VAL A 65 -10.49 1.77 -11.98
CA VAL A 65 -9.67 2.96 -11.95
C VAL A 65 -10.06 3.63 -13.24
N ALA A 66 -10.92 4.65 -13.17
CA ALA A 66 -11.13 5.54 -14.29
C ALA A 66 -9.77 6.18 -14.53
N ILE A 67 -8.94 5.53 -15.36
CA ILE A 67 -7.86 6.20 -16.04
C ILE A 67 -8.61 7.08 -17.01
N ASP A 68 -8.98 8.26 -16.57
CA ASP A 68 -9.60 9.26 -17.43
C ASP A 68 -8.61 9.47 -18.59
N PRO A 69 -8.95 9.05 -19.82
CA PRO A 69 -8.02 9.17 -20.95
C PRO A 69 -7.78 10.63 -21.32
N SER A 70 -8.58 11.56 -20.78
CA SER A 70 -8.37 13.00 -20.90
C SER A 70 -7.40 13.56 -19.85
N LEU A 71 -7.14 12.82 -18.76
CA LEU A 71 -6.01 13.14 -17.89
C LEU A 71 -4.73 12.76 -18.63
N PRO A 72 -3.82 13.71 -18.92
CA PRO A 72 -2.51 13.36 -19.45
C PRO A 72 -1.85 12.36 -18.50
N PRO A 73 -1.09 11.38 -18.99
CA PRO A 73 -0.27 10.55 -18.12
C PRO A 73 0.52 11.49 -17.21
N PRO A 74 0.64 11.24 -15.90
CA PRO A 74 1.36 12.13 -15.01
C PRO A 74 2.79 12.26 -15.54
N THR A 75 3.06 13.36 -16.23
CA THR A 75 4.39 13.80 -16.66
C THR A 75 5.13 14.36 -15.45
N ALA A 76 5.09 13.62 -14.34
CA ALA A 76 5.94 13.90 -13.22
C ALA A 76 7.37 13.62 -13.71
N ASN A 77 8.14 14.68 -13.87
CA ASN A 77 9.57 14.56 -14.13
C ASN A 77 10.16 13.70 -13.01
N ILE A 78 10.74 12.55 -13.39
CA ILE A 78 11.40 11.68 -12.40
C ILE A 78 12.71 12.35 -12.05
N LEU A 79 12.74 12.94 -10.85
CA LEU A 79 13.92 13.60 -10.35
C LEU A 79 14.91 12.53 -9.92
N MET A 80 15.91 12.28 -10.76
CA MET A 80 17.00 11.39 -10.42
C MET A 80 17.78 11.95 -9.24
N ASN A 81 18.01 11.09 -8.24
CA ASN A 81 18.59 11.47 -6.94
C ASN A 81 19.95 12.19 -7.06
N ALA A 82 20.68 12.00 -8.17
CA ALA A 82 21.98 12.61 -8.42
C ALA A 82 21.92 14.11 -8.82
N ASN A 83 20.80 14.56 -9.39
CA ASN A 83 20.68 15.92 -9.94
C ASN A 83 19.87 16.86 -9.05
N VAL A 84 19.26 16.35 -7.97
CA VAL A 84 18.52 17.14 -7.00
C VAL A 84 19.41 17.66 -5.89
N GLU A 85 19.09 18.86 -5.42
CA GLU A 85 19.70 19.46 -4.24
C GLU A 85 18.69 19.47 -3.09
N TRP A 86 19.16 19.06 -1.90
CA TRP A 86 18.37 19.07 -0.68
C TRP A 86 18.80 20.26 0.17
N LEU A 87 17.88 21.18 0.43
CA LEU A 87 18.08 22.29 1.34
C LEU A 87 18.06 21.80 2.80
N GLU A 88 17.17 20.87 3.10
CA GLU A 88 17.05 20.26 4.42
C GLU A 88 16.88 18.75 4.30
N ARG A 89 17.54 18.02 5.20
CA ARG A 89 17.36 16.59 5.41
C ARG A 89 17.38 16.31 6.91
N PRO A 90 16.54 15.41 7.42
CA PRO A 90 16.68 14.96 8.80
C PRO A 90 18.04 14.30 8.99
N ASP A 91 18.71 14.66 10.08
CA ASP A 91 19.93 13.98 10.53
C ASP A 91 19.59 12.63 11.18
N SER A 92 20.62 11.85 11.50
CA SER A 92 20.46 10.54 12.13
C SER A 92 19.75 10.64 13.48
N ALA A 93 20.06 11.65 14.29
CA ALA A 93 19.41 11.86 15.59
C ALA A 93 17.89 12.06 15.45
N ARG A 94 17.47 12.85 14.46
CA ARG A 94 16.05 13.05 14.15
C ARG A 94 15.38 11.79 13.64
N ILE A 95 16.07 11.00 12.81
CA ILE A 95 15.56 9.69 12.38
C ILE A 95 15.39 8.76 13.58
N SER A 96 16.35 8.72 14.51
CA SER A 96 16.26 7.93 15.74
C SER A 96 15.10 8.36 16.64
N LEU A 97 14.74 9.65 16.69
CA LEU A 97 13.55 10.10 17.44
C LEU A 97 12.23 9.64 16.83
N LEU A 98 12.22 9.28 15.54
CA LEU A 98 11.02 8.83 14.83
C LEU A 98 10.87 7.31 14.79
N TYR A 99 11.81 6.58 15.41
CA TYR A 99 11.87 5.13 15.43
C TYR A 99 10.52 4.51 15.86
N PRO A 100 10.02 3.47 15.15
CA PRO A 100 8.78 2.81 15.56
C PRO A 100 8.92 2.14 16.93
N ALA A 101 8.00 2.43 17.86
CA ALA A 101 8.05 1.89 19.22
C ALA A 101 8.05 0.34 19.24
N GLU A 102 7.28 -0.30 18.36
CA GLU A 102 7.23 -1.76 18.27
C GLU A 102 8.55 -2.36 17.80
N ALA A 103 9.10 -1.84 16.70
CA ALA A 103 10.41 -2.25 16.19
C ALA A 103 11.53 -2.03 17.24
N PHE A 104 11.47 -0.92 17.99
CA PHE A 104 12.43 -0.64 19.06
C PHE A 104 12.35 -1.70 20.18
N ARG A 105 11.13 -2.05 20.62
CA ARG A 105 10.92 -3.10 21.64
C ARG A 105 11.45 -4.45 21.20
N GLN A 106 11.36 -4.75 19.90
CA GLN A 106 11.82 -6.00 19.31
C GLN A 106 13.31 -5.96 18.88
N GLY A 107 13.99 -4.82 19.03
CA GLY A 107 15.39 -4.66 18.60
C GLY A 107 15.59 -4.79 17.09
N LEU A 108 14.56 -4.53 16.29
CA LEU A 108 14.57 -4.73 14.84
C LEU A 108 15.05 -3.48 14.12
N SER A 109 16.08 -3.61 13.28
CA SER A 109 16.38 -2.60 12.26
C SER A 109 15.48 -2.74 11.04
N GLY A 110 15.27 -1.65 10.31
CA GLY A 110 14.45 -1.68 9.11
C GLY A 110 14.62 -0.46 8.22
N GLN A 111 13.84 -0.43 7.15
CA GLN A 111 13.81 0.67 6.21
C GLN A 111 12.42 0.81 5.60
N ALA A 112 12.13 1.99 5.10
CA ALA A 112 10.99 2.23 4.24
C ALA A 112 11.42 3.07 3.04
N VAL A 113 10.82 2.77 1.89
CA VAL A 113 10.99 3.57 0.67
C VAL A 113 9.74 4.39 0.48
N LEU A 114 9.91 5.70 0.37
CA LEU A 114 8.85 6.62 0.03
C LEU A 114 8.89 6.98 -1.44
N ASP A 115 7.71 7.23 -1.97
CA ASP A 115 7.51 7.84 -3.27
C ASP A 115 6.83 9.20 -3.08
N CYS A 116 7.52 10.26 -3.47
CA CYS A 116 7.18 11.63 -3.09
C CYS A 116 7.01 12.54 -4.31
N ILE A 117 6.06 13.45 -4.24
CA ILE A 117 5.91 14.59 -5.15
C ILE A 117 6.41 15.85 -4.43
N VAL A 118 7.18 16.67 -5.14
CA VAL A 118 7.71 17.94 -4.63
C VAL A 118 6.68 19.04 -4.88
N ASN A 119 6.29 19.75 -3.84
CA ASN A 119 5.40 20.91 -3.94
C ASN A 119 6.18 22.17 -4.32
N ALA A 120 5.46 23.24 -4.71
CA ALA A 120 6.09 24.51 -5.13
C ALA A 120 7.04 25.13 -4.08
N GLY A 121 6.79 24.89 -2.78
CA GLY A 121 7.65 25.35 -1.68
C GLY A 121 8.74 24.35 -1.26
N GLY A 122 9.01 23.32 -2.06
CA GLY A 122 10.03 22.30 -1.79
C GLY A 122 9.64 21.28 -0.70
N GLN A 123 8.44 21.38 -0.10
CA GLN A 123 7.88 20.31 0.73
C GLN A 123 7.64 19.05 -0.10
N LEU A 124 7.63 17.90 0.56
CA LEU A 124 7.28 16.64 -0.05
C LEU A 124 5.87 16.17 0.36
N ALA A 125 5.09 15.71 -0.61
CA ALA A 125 3.89 14.92 -0.40
C ALA A 125 4.21 13.45 -0.75
N CYS A 126 4.26 12.58 0.25
CA CYS A 126 4.79 11.22 0.10
C CYS A 126 3.76 10.13 0.38
N LEU A 127 3.94 9.00 -0.30
CA LEU A 127 3.26 7.73 -0.06
C LEU A 127 4.31 6.66 0.26
N ILE A 128 3.90 5.64 1.02
CA ILE A 128 4.76 4.49 1.32
C ILE A 128 4.78 3.59 0.09
N LEU A 129 5.97 3.40 -0.49
CA LEU A 129 6.17 2.47 -1.61
C LEU A 129 6.47 1.07 -1.09
N SER A 130 7.32 0.96 -0.06
CA SER A 130 7.63 -0.31 0.60
C SER A 130 8.13 -0.10 2.03
N GLU A 131 8.00 -1.15 2.84
CA GLU A 131 8.47 -1.23 4.21
C GLU A 131 9.13 -2.60 4.43
N GLU A 132 10.29 -2.63 5.08
CA GLU A 132 10.99 -3.87 5.42
C GLU A 132 11.64 -3.76 6.82
N PRO A 133 11.33 -4.65 7.77
CA PRO A 133 10.29 -5.68 7.72
C PRO A 133 8.88 -5.10 7.64
N ALA A 134 7.99 -5.76 6.91
CA ALA A 134 6.61 -5.30 6.74
C ALA A 134 5.83 -5.32 8.07
N GLY A 135 5.03 -4.28 8.31
CA GLY A 135 4.13 -4.20 9.47
C GLY A 135 4.81 -3.83 10.80
N GLN A 136 6.04 -3.34 10.77
CA GLN A 136 6.79 -2.91 11.96
C GLN A 136 6.72 -1.41 12.23
N GLY A 137 6.06 -0.66 11.34
CA GLY A 137 5.78 0.78 11.46
C GLY A 137 6.86 1.67 10.84
N PHE A 138 7.83 1.12 10.10
CA PHE A 138 8.88 1.93 9.47
C PHE A 138 8.34 2.84 8.36
N GLY A 139 7.28 2.44 7.67
CA GLY A 139 6.62 3.26 6.65
C GLY A 139 6.00 4.52 7.24
N GLU A 140 5.25 4.39 8.34
CA GLU A 140 4.67 5.55 9.03
C GLU A 140 5.75 6.45 9.63
N ALA A 141 6.82 5.87 10.18
CA ALA A 141 7.97 6.63 10.66
C ALA A 141 8.65 7.40 9.52
N ALA A 142 8.81 6.79 8.35
CA ALA A 142 9.33 7.44 7.17
C ALA A 142 8.42 8.61 6.71
N ILE A 143 7.09 8.45 6.73
CA ILE A 143 6.15 9.55 6.43
C ILE A 143 6.29 10.72 7.43
N ARG A 144 6.59 10.46 8.70
CA ARG A 144 6.91 11.54 9.65
C ARG A 144 8.25 12.20 9.33
N ALA A 145 9.25 11.39 8.94
CA ALA A 145 10.57 11.88 8.58
C ALA A 145 10.55 12.76 7.31
N SER A 146 9.68 12.43 6.33
CA SER A 146 9.57 13.16 5.07
C SER A 146 9.23 14.65 5.26
N ARG A 147 8.58 15.01 6.37
CA ARG A 147 8.21 16.39 6.72
C ARG A 147 9.42 17.31 6.98
N PHE A 148 10.58 16.73 7.24
CA PHE A 148 11.84 17.44 7.49
C PHE A 148 12.73 17.55 6.25
N PHE A 149 12.30 16.98 5.13
CA PHE A 149 13.00 17.16 3.86
C PHE A 149 12.52 18.44 3.19
N ARG A 150 13.47 19.19 2.64
CA ARG A 150 13.21 20.32 1.74
C ARG A 150 14.08 20.20 0.52
N MET A 151 13.45 20.20 -0.65
CA MET A 151 14.15 20.19 -1.93
C MET A 151 14.36 21.62 -2.42
N ALA A 152 15.51 21.87 -3.05
CA ALA A 152 15.76 23.12 -3.76
C ALA A 152 14.73 23.31 -4.88
N PRO A 153 14.36 24.55 -5.24
CA PRO A 153 13.35 24.82 -6.27
C PRO A 153 13.79 24.43 -7.69
N GLN A 154 15.10 24.23 -7.89
CA GLN A 154 15.69 23.80 -9.16
C GLN A 154 16.69 22.66 -8.94
N THR A 155 16.81 21.79 -9.93
CA THR A 155 17.90 20.82 -10.05
C THR A 155 19.19 21.53 -10.43
N ARG A 156 20.32 20.83 -10.34
CA ARG A 156 21.63 21.35 -10.77
C ARG A 156 21.65 21.77 -12.24
N ASP A 157 20.82 21.14 -13.07
CA ASP A 157 20.68 21.43 -14.50
C ASP A 157 19.65 22.53 -14.79
N GLY A 158 19.16 23.23 -13.75
CA GLY A 158 18.21 24.34 -13.85
C GLY A 158 16.74 23.94 -14.02
N GLN A 159 16.41 22.65 -14.01
CA GLN A 159 15.02 22.20 -14.13
C GLN A 159 14.24 22.47 -12.85
N ARG A 160 12.99 22.93 -12.95
CA ARG A 160 12.13 23.10 -11.77
C ARG A 160 11.84 21.75 -11.11
N THR A 161 11.97 21.69 -9.79
CA THR A 161 11.70 20.47 -9.01
C THR A 161 10.23 20.32 -8.65
N ALA A 162 9.48 21.43 -8.55
CA ALA A 162 8.05 21.41 -8.27
C ALA A 162 7.26 20.55 -9.28
N GLY A 163 6.40 19.68 -8.78
CA GLY A 163 5.68 18.66 -9.56
C GLY A 163 6.52 17.43 -9.91
N GLY A 164 7.83 17.46 -9.65
CA GLY A 164 8.73 16.33 -9.83
C GLY A 164 8.48 15.23 -8.80
N ARG A 165 8.79 13.99 -9.19
CA ARG A 165 8.64 12.79 -8.34
C ARG A 165 10.01 12.25 -7.95
N VAL A 166 10.19 11.88 -6.69
CA VAL A 166 11.45 11.37 -6.13
C VAL A 166 11.19 10.18 -5.21
N ARG A 167 12.10 9.19 -5.23
CA ARG A 167 12.06 8.05 -4.30
C ARG A 167 13.12 8.20 -3.22
N ILE A 168 12.71 8.07 -1.97
CA ILE A 168 13.55 8.31 -0.80
C ILE A 168 13.58 7.06 0.08
N PRO A 169 14.69 6.31 0.10
CA PRO A 169 14.89 5.26 1.10
C PRO A 169 15.29 5.89 2.44
N ILE A 170 14.60 5.52 3.51
CA ILE A 170 14.90 5.93 4.89
C ILE A 170 15.23 4.68 5.69
N ARG A 171 16.40 4.67 6.33
CA ARG A 171 16.90 3.55 7.12
C ARG A 171 16.83 3.88 8.61
N PHE A 172 16.39 2.90 9.39
CA PHE A 172 16.30 2.96 10.84
C PHE A 172 17.21 1.89 11.42
N ALA A 173 18.35 2.31 11.97
CA ALA A 173 19.31 1.40 12.59
C ALA A 173 19.00 1.24 14.08
N PHE A 174 18.78 0.02 14.52
CA PHE A 174 18.85 -0.32 15.94
C PHE A 174 20.32 -0.55 16.29
N THR A 175 20.82 0.18 17.29
CA THR A 175 22.13 -0.08 17.88
C THR A 175 21.89 -0.49 19.33
N PRO A 176 22.10 -1.77 19.69
CA PRO A 176 22.04 -2.16 21.10
C PRO A 176 23.13 -1.42 21.87
N PRO A 177 22.90 -1.02 23.12
CA PRO A 177 23.96 -0.50 23.97
C PRO A 177 25.06 -1.55 24.04
N SER A 178 26.28 -1.19 23.63
CA SER A 178 27.43 -2.09 23.73
C SER A 178 27.59 -2.52 25.18
N ALA A 179 27.59 -3.82 25.44
CA ALA A 179 27.86 -4.36 26.77
C ALA A 179 29.21 -3.82 27.29
N PRO A 180 29.33 -3.50 28.60
CA PRO A 180 30.60 -3.13 29.18
C PRO A 180 31.60 -4.27 29.01
N SER A 181 32.75 -3.95 28.45
CA SER A 181 33.86 -4.86 28.22
C SER A 181 34.59 -5.15 29.53
N ASP A 182 34.04 -6.03 30.35
CA ASP A 182 34.81 -6.67 31.43
C ASP A 182 35.68 -7.76 30.82
N SER A 183 36.95 -7.43 30.59
CA SER A 183 38.00 -8.39 30.24
C SER A 183 38.75 -8.75 31.54
N PRO A 184 38.71 -10.00 32.04
CA PRO A 184 39.54 -10.37 33.18
C PRO A 184 41.01 -10.50 32.72
N ASN A 185 41.89 -9.85 33.49
CA ASN A 185 43.35 -9.88 33.36
C ASN A 185 43.93 -11.26 33.67
#